data_AF-A0A957TT89-F1
#
_entry.id   AF-A0A957TT89-F1
#
_cell.length_a   1.000
_cell.length_b   1.000
_cell.length_c   1.000
_cell.angle_alpha   90.00
_cell.angle_beta   90.00
_cell.angle_gamma   90.00
#
_symmetry.space_group_name_H-M   'P 1'
#
loop_
_entity.id
_entity.type
_entity.pdbx_description
1 polymer ?
#
loop_
_entity_poly.entity_id
_entity_poly.type
_entity_poly.pdbx_seq_one_letter_code
_entity_poly.pdbx_strand_id
1 'polypeptide(L)'
;VRELDETNNSATAAVTVCYSGVDRLYVDQAATGIADGRSWDDAFTALQDALDVAYSCGGISEIWVTAGVYYPDEGREQEADNPNETFTVADGVALYGGFVGGETVLSERDWETNVTVLSGDLEQNDITNNNGVVADTDDMDGTQSVKVVTLEDVGDDTLIDGFTITAGWGGNGGGLSNDNGTPTLQNLTFRGNVGS
;
A
#
# COMPACT_ATOMS: atom_id res chain seq x y z
N VAL A 1 9.89 -43.77 31.58
CA VAL A 1 8.81 -43.46 30.60
C VAL A 1 8.23 -42.13 31.03
N ARG A 2 8.61 -41.06 30.36
CA ARG A 2 8.10 -39.70 30.61
C ARG A 2 7.55 -39.25 29.27
N GLU A 3 6.23 -39.29 29.16
CA GLU A 3 5.49 -38.71 28.03
C GLU A 3 5.71 -37.20 28.05
N LEU A 4 6.06 -36.65 26.90
CA LEU A 4 5.98 -35.22 26.63
C LEU A 4 4.75 -35.06 25.72
N ASP A 5 3.82 -34.27 26.22
CA ASP A 5 2.61 -33.82 25.54
C ASP A 5 3.03 -32.72 24.54
N GLU A 6 2.85 -32.98 23.24
CA GLU A 6 3.12 -32.05 22.16
C GLU A 6 1.83 -31.29 21.80
N THR A 7 1.62 -30.14 22.43
CA THR A 7 0.73 -29.10 21.89
C THR A 7 1.51 -27.81 21.76
N ASN A 8 2.32 -27.70 20.71
CA ASN A 8 2.90 -26.43 20.29
C ASN A 8 2.28 -26.00 18.96
N ASN A 9 0.99 -25.67 19.00
CA ASN A 9 0.34 -24.88 17.97
C ASN A 9 0.09 -23.48 18.53
N SER A 10 1.15 -22.70 18.65
CA SER A 10 1.04 -21.25 18.80
C SER A 10 1.45 -20.66 17.45
N ALA A 11 0.48 -20.04 16.78
CA ALA A 11 0.70 -19.27 15.57
C ALA A 11 1.95 -18.41 15.72
N THR A 12 2.91 -18.60 14.83
CA THR A 12 4.08 -17.73 14.74
C THR A 12 3.57 -16.45 14.09
N ALA A 13 3.61 -15.33 14.83
CA ALA A 13 3.55 -14.03 14.19
C ALA A 13 4.64 -14.00 13.11
N ALA A 14 4.28 -13.59 11.89
CA ALA A 14 5.26 -13.41 10.84
C ALA A 14 6.26 -12.35 11.33
N VAL A 15 7.51 -12.74 11.54
CA VAL A 15 8.53 -11.79 11.96
C VAL A 15 8.91 -10.96 10.74
N THR A 16 8.75 -9.65 10.80
CA THR A 16 9.31 -8.72 9.81
C THR A 16 10.83 -8.87 9.78
N VAL A 17 11.35 -9.31 8.63
CA VAL A 17 12.80 -9.55 8.45
C VAL A 17 13.44 -8.36 7.76
N CYS A 18 14.42 -7.74 8.42
CA CYS A 18 15.18 -6.63 7.86
C CYS A 18 16.41 -7.13 7.10
N TYR A 19 16.55 -6.69 5.84
CA TYR A 19 17.66 -7.06 4.97
C TYR A 19 18.66 -5.92 4.85
N SER A 20 19.94 -6.17 5.10
CA SER A 20 20.97 -5.16 4.91
C SER A 20 21.33 -5.00 3.43
N GLY A 21 21.50 -3.75 2.98
CA GLY A 21 21.86 -3.44 1.60
C GLY A 21 20.70 -3.56 0.59
N VAL A 22 19.47 -3.68 1.08
CA VAL A 22 18.24 -3.49 0.29
C VAL A 22 17.73 -2.09 0.62
N ASP A 23 17.59 -1.25 -0.40
CA ASP A 23 17.04 0.12 -0.30
C ASP A 23 15.72 0.27 -1.07
N ARG A 24 15.34 -0.75 -1.85
CA ARG A 24 14.14 -0.80 -2.66
C ARG A 24 13.32 -2.05 -2.40
N LEU A 25 12.01 -1.89 -2.27
CA LEU A 25 11.04 -2.98 -2.27
C LEU A 25 10.16 -2.95 -3.53
N TYR A 26 9.67 -4.12 -3.92
CA TYR A 26 8.79 -4.33 -5.07
C TYR A 26 7.44 -4.89 -4.60
N VAL A 27 6.36 -4.41 -5.23
CA VAL A 27 4.98 -4.81 -4.95
C VAL A 27 4.27 -5.18 -6.25
N ASP A 28 3.78 -6.42 -6.31
CA ASP A 28 3.06 -7.00 -7.44
C ASP A 28 2.04 -8.03 -6.94
N GLN A 29 0.75 -7.75 -7.13
CA GLN A 29 -0.34 -8.66 -6.73
C GLN A 29 -0.29 -10.00 -7.47
N ALA A 30 0.39 -10.06 -8.62
CA ALA A 30 0.56 -11.27 -9.43
C ALA A 30 1.85 -12.05 -9.08
N ALA A 31 2.70 -11.55 -8.18
CA ALA A 31 3.92 -12.23 -7.78
C ALA A 31 3.64 -13.61 -7.16
N THR A 32 4.48 -14.59 -7.50
CA THR A 32 4.32 -15.99 -7.04
C THR A 32 5.51 -16.52 -6.25
N GLY A 33 6.54 -15.69 -6.05
CA GLY A 33 7.75 -16.04 -5.31
C GLY A 33 7.52 -16.09 -3.80
N ILE A 34 8.58 -15.82 -3.04
CA ILE A 34 8.53 -15.97 -1.57
C ILE A 34 7.96 -14.75 -0.83
N ALA A 35 7.57 -13.70 -1.56
CA ALA A 35 6.97 -12.47 -1.03
C ALA A 35 7.82 -11.80 0.05
N ASP A 36 9.07 -11.47 -0.32
CA ASP A 36 10.02 -10.73 0.51
C ASP A 36 10.35 -9.32 -0.03
N GLY A 37 9.81 -8.96 -1.19
CA GLY A 37 9.89 -7.63 -1.78
C GLY A 37 11.23 -7.30 -2.43
N ARG A 38 12.21 -8.20 -2.51
CA ARG A 38 13.59 -7.85 -2.95
C ARG A 38 13.80 -7.92 -4.47
N SER A 39 12.83 -8.44 -5.20
CA SER A 39 12.79 -8.49 -6.67
C SER A 39 11.35 -8.52 -7.15
N TRP A 40 11.11 -8.36 -8.45
CA TRP A 40 9.77 -8.55 -9.01
C TRP A 40 9.24 -9.97 -8.82
N ASP A 41 10.08 -11.00 -8.99
CA ASP A 41 9.69 -12.41 -8.80
C ASP A 41 9.24 -12.70 -7.36
N ASP A 42 9.93 -12.09 -6.38
CA ASP A 42 9.68 -12.24 -4.95
C ASP A 42 8.94 -11.04 -4.35
N ALA A 43 8.27 -10.22 -5.17
CA ALA A 43 7.58 -9.01 -4.73
C ALA A 43 6.51 -9.30 -3.67
N PHE A 44 6.21 -8.31 -2.83
CA PHE A 44 5.04 -8.39 -1.95
C PHE A 44 3.76 -8.35 -2.78
N THR A 45 2.79 -9.19 -2.42
CA THR A 45 1.48 -9.18 -3.08
C THR A 45 0.54 -8.13 -2.50
N ALA A 46 0.79 -7.68 -1.27
CA ALA A 46 0.08 -6.59 -0.62
C ALA A 46 1.02 -5.40 -0.44
N LEU A 47 0.55 -4.18 -0.73
CA LEU A 47 1.34 -2.97 -0.55
C LEU A 47 1.63 -2.70 0.94
N GLN A 48 0.67 -2.99 1.81
CA GLN A 48 0.82 -2.72 3.24
C GLN A 48 1.98 -3.50 3.86
N ASP A 49 2.21 -4.75 3.44
CA ASP A 49 3.38 -5.54 3.89
C ASP A 49 4.71 -4.84 3.56
N ALA A 50 4.82 -4.17 2.41
CA ALA A 50 6.03 -3.44 2.02
C ALA A 50 6.22 -2.15 2.85
N LEU A 51 5.13 -1.46 3.15
CA LEU A 51 5.12 -0.26 3.99
C LEU A 51 5.50 -0.60 5.44
N ASP A 52 4.98 -1.71 5.97
CA ASP A 52 5.28 -2.20 7.31
C ASP A 52 6.77 -2.57 7.46
N VAL A 53 7.36 -3.18 6.41
CA VAL A 53 8.81 -3.47 6.35
C VAL A 53 9.60 -2.17 6.32
N ALA A 54 9.22 -1.20 5.48
CA ALA A 54 9.92 0.07 5.39
C ALA A 54 9.91 0.84 6.72
N TYR A 55 8.76 0.87 7.40
CA TYR A 55 8.58 1.48 8.72
C TYR A 55 9.42 0.77 9.79
N SER A 56 9.36 -0.57 9.84
CA SER A 56 9.97 -1.37 10.92
C SER A 56 11.48 -1.50 10.79
N CYS A 57 12.01 -1.61 9.57
CA CYS A 57 13.40 -1.95 9.32
C CYS A 57 14.29 -0.73 9.08
N GLY A 58 13.73 0.36 8.55
CA GLY A 58 14.49 1.52 8.08
C GLY A 58 15.42 1.18 6.91
N GLY A 59 15.97 2.21 6.26
CA GLY A 59 16.91 2.07 5.15
C GLY A 59 16.30 1.71 3.80
N ILE A 60 15.00 1.43 3.75
CA ILE A 60 14.21 1.42 2.52
C ILE A 60 13.94 2.86 2.14
N SER A 61 14.38 3.27 0.96
CA SER A 61 14.11 4.60 0.40
C SER A 61 13.12 4.56 -0.75
N GLU A 62 12.89 3.40 -1.37
CA GLU A 62 11.99 3.27 -2.52
C GLU A 62 11.05 2.06 -2.39
N ILE A 63 9.79 2.24 -2.79
CA ILE A 63 8.85 1.15 -2.99
C ILE A 63 8.24 1.29 -4.39
N TRP A 64 8.37 0.25 -5.20
CA TRP A 64 7.90 0.22 -6.59
C TRP A 64 6.67 -0.68 -6.71
N VAL A 65 5.57 -0.12 -7.22
CA VAL A 65 4.26 -0.76 -7.22
C VAL A 65 3.74 -0.92 -8.65
N THR A 66 3.35 -2.14 -9.00
CA THR A 66 2.78 -2.42 -10.32
C THR A 66 1.39 -1.80 -10.51
N ALA A 67 0.89 -1.78 -11.75
CA ALA A 67 -0.50 -1.45 -12.03
C ALA A 67 -1.44 -2.44 -11.35
N GLY A 68 -2.53 -1.94 -10.77
CA GLY A 68 -3.44 -2.74 -9.97
C GLY A 68 -4.25 -1.89 -9.01
N VAL A 69 -5.12 -2.54 -8.24
CA VAL A 69 -5.92 -1.91 -7.19
C VAL A 69 -5.47 -2.50 -5.86
N TYR A 70 -4.97 -1.65 -4.98
CA TYR A 70 -4.45 -2.04 -3.68
C TYR A 70 -5.37 -1.53 -2.59
N TYR A 71 -5.62 -2.39 -1.60
CA TYR A 71 -6.50 -2.13 -0.47
C TYR A 71 -5.69 -2.14 0.83
N PRO A 72 -5.91 -1.18 1.76
CA PRO A 72 -5.06 -1.05 2.94
C PRO A 72 -5.30 -2.14 3.98
N ASP A 73 -6.44 -2.84 3.93
CA ASP A 73 -6.76 -3.97 4.79
C ASP A 73 -6.22 -5.32 4.27
N GLU A 74 -5.48 -5.31 3.15
CA GLU A 74 -4.74 -6.47 2.66
C GLU A 74 -3.31 -6.47 3.20
N GLY A 75 -2.91 -7.59 3.83
CA GLY A 75 -1.57 -7.78 4.37
C GLY A 75 -1.58 -8.79 5.51
N ARG A 76 -0.40 -9.13 6.03
CA ARG A 76 -0.27 -10.15 7.08
C ARG A 76 -0.79 -9.69 8.44
N GLU A 77 -0.72 -8.39 8.70
CA GLU A 77 -1.07 -7.77 10.00
C GLU A 77 -2.36 -6.93 9.94
N GLN A 78 -3.07 -6.96 8.82
CA GLN A 78 -4.26 -6.15 8.56
C GLN A 78 -5.55 -6.88 8.96
N GLU A 79 -6.55 -6.13 9.42
CA GLU A 79 -7.88 -6.62 9.74
C GLU A 79 -8.85 -6.32 8.58
N ALA A 80 -9.38 -7.37 7.95
CA ALA A 80 -10.35 -7.25 6.85
C ALA A 80 -11.57 -6.39 7.26
N ASP A 81 -12.01 -5.52 6.34
CA ASP A 81 -13.15 -4.62 6.49
C ASP A 81 -13.04 -3.62 7.67
N ASN A 82 -11.86 -3.42 8.26
CA ASN A 82 -11.68 -2.45 9.33
C ASN A 82 -11.49 -1.02 8.75
N PRO A 83 -12.42 -0.07 8.99
CA PRO A 83 -12.37 1.26 8.39
C PRO A 83 -11.18 2.12 8.83
N ASN A 84 -10.41 1.68 9.83
CA ASN A 84 -9.18 2.36 10.24
C ASN A 84 -7.95 1.92 9.47
N GLU A 85 -8.02 0.87 8.64
CA GLU A 85 -6.89 0.46 7.83
C GLU A 85 -6.55 1.52 6.79
N THR A 86 -5.26 1.82 6.68
CA THR A 86 -4.72 2.92 5.88
C THR A 86 -3.33 2.59 5.39
N PHE A 87 -2.99 3.04 4.19
CA PHE A 87 -1.62 3.00 3.71
C PHE A 87 -0.78 4.03 4.47
N THR A 88 -0.09 3.57 5.50
CA THR A 88 0.85 4.39 6.28
C THR A 88 2.19 4.44 5.57
N VAL A 89 2.55 5.58 4.98
CA VAL A 89 3.85 5.73 4.31
C VAL A 89 4.89 6.23 5.32
N ALA A 90 5.98 5.47 5.43
CA ALA A 90 7.07 5.80 6.35
C ALA A 90 7.88 7.02 5.89
N ASP A 91 8.45 7.73 6.86
CA ASP A 91 9.36 8.86 6.63
C ASP A 91 10.55 8.46 5.74
N GLY A 92 10.92 9.33 4.81
CA GLY A 92 12.02 9.15 3.86
C GLY A 92 11.77 8.12 2.75
N VAL A 93 10.55 7.58 2.63
CA VAL A 93 10.20 6.60 1.58
C VAL A 93 9.62 7.29 0.36
N ALA A 94 10.16 6.97 -0.81
CA ALA A 94 9.58 7.30 -2.10
C ALA A 94 8.74 6.12 -2.63
N LEU A 95 7.43 6.30 -2.62
CA LEU A 95 6.44 5.36 -3.10
C LEU A 95 6.07 5.70 -4.57
N TYR A 96 6.32 4.76 -5.48
CA TYR A 96 6.13 4.93 -6.92
C TYR A 96 5.15 3.91 -7.50
N GLY A 97 4.08 4.38 -8.14
CA GLY A 97 3.10 3.56 -8.88
C GLY A 97 3.34 3.61 -10.39
N GLY A 98 2.92 2.59 -11.11
CA GLY A 98 2.93 2.57 -12.57
C GLY A 98 3.97 1.68 -13.24
N PHE A 99 4.36 0.63 -12.54
CA PHE A 99 5.21 -0.43 -13.09
C PHE A 99 4.38 -1.57 -13.70
N VAL A 100 5.02 -2.36 -14.55
CA VAL A 100 4.49 -3.61 -15.11
C VAL A 100 4.97 -4.82 -14.31
N GLY A 101 6.14 -4.75 -13.68
CA GLY A 101 6.73 -5.85 -12.90
C GLY A 101 7.99 -6.46 -13.53
N GLY A 102 8.75 -5.67 -14.28
CA GLY A 102 10.00 -6.13 -14.92
C GLY A 102 11.06 -5.05 -15.09
N GLU A 103 10.77 -3.84 -14.60
CA GLU A 103 11.62 -2.67 -14.73
C GLU A 103 12.85 -2.78 -13.85
N THR A 104 13.97 -2.29 -14.37
CA THR A 104 15.27 -2.25 -13.70
C THR A 104 15.64 -0.83 -13.28
N VAL A 105 15.05 0.19 -13.91
CA VAL A 105 15.30 1.60 -13.64
C VAL A 105 13.99 2.40 -13.59
N LEU A 106 13.96 3.45 -12.76
CA LEU A 106 12.76 4.25 -12.52
C LEU A 106 12.17 4.89 -13.78
N SER A 107 13.01 5.20 -14.78
CA SER A 107 12.59 5.81 -16.04
C SER A 107 11.84 4.87 -16.99
N GLU A 108 11.76 3.56 -16.69
CA GLU A 108 10.95 2.60 -17.46
C GLU A 108 9.48 2.63 -17.04
N ARG A 109 9.16 3.24 -15.90
CA ARG A 109 7.80 3.43 -15.38
C ARG A 109 6.96 4.30 -16.31
N ASP A 110 5.70 3.91 -16.49
CA ASP A 110 4.68 4.69 -17.22
C ASP A 110 3.41 4.74 -16.37
N TRP A 111 3.31 5.76 -15.51
CA TRP A 111 2.18 5.94 -14.59
C TRP A 111 0.89 6.39 -15.27
N GLU A 112 0.93 6.80 -16.54
CA GLU A 112 -0.27 7.16 -17.30
C GLU A 112 -0.94 5.90 -17.87
N THR A 113 -0.14 4.96 -18.38
CA THR A 113 -0.63 3.70 -18.95
C THR A 113 -0.86 2.63 -17.88
N ASN A 114 0.08 2.48 -16.95
CA ASN A 114 0.05 1.49 -15.90
C ASN A 114 -0.61 2.12 -14.67
N VAL A 115 -1.94 2.16 -14.64
CA VAL A 115 -2.64 2.83 -13.54
C VAL A 115 -2.53 2.02 -12.26
N THR A 116 -1.97 2.62 -11.22
CA THR A 116 -1.93 2.08 -9.85
C THR A 116 -2.93 2.83 -8.98
N VAL A 117 -3.87 2.09 -8.39
CA VAL A 117 -4.96 2.63 -7.58
C VAL A 117 -4.77 2.23 -6.12
N LEU A 118 -4.83 3.21 -5.22
CA LEU A 118 -5.00 2.99 -3.79
C LEU A 118 -6.48 3.20 -3.47
N SER A 119 -7.18 2.14 -3.09
CA SER A 119 -8.62 2.15 -2.86
C SER A 119 -8.94 1.96 -1.39
N GLY A 120 -9.83 2.79 -0.87
CA GLY A 120 -10.44 2.61 0.44
C GLY A 120 -11.66 1.69 0.45
N ASP A 121 -12.07 1.10 -0.67
CA ASP A 121 -13.19 0.13 -0.75
C ASP A 121 -12.80 -1.22 -0.15
N LEU A 122 -12.99 -1.40 1.16
CA LEU A 122 -12.47 -2.56 1.90
C LEU A 122 -13.24 -3.84 1.59
N GLU A 123 -14.55 -3.70 1.30
CA GLU A 123 -15.40 -4.83 0.92
C GLU A 123 -15.29 -5.19 -0.57
N GLN A 124 -14.54 -4.39 -1.35
CA GLN A 124 -14.31 -4.54 -2.80
C GLN A 124 -15.63 -4.63 -3.59
N ASN A 125 -16.62 -3.84 -3.19
CA ASN A 125 -17.99 -3.91 -3.70
C ASN A 125 -18.47 -2.62 -4.38
N ASP A 126 -17.60 -1.61 -4.50
CA ASP A 126 -17.90 -0.36 -5.18
C ASP A 126 -18.01 -0.53 -6.70
N ILE A 127 -18.80 0.33 -7.34
CA ILE A 127 -18.83 0.41 -8.81
C ILE A 127 -17.61 1.21 -9.29
N THR A 128 -16.75 0.55 -10.05
CA THR A 128 -15.50 1.12 -10.55
C THR A 128 -15.44 1.23 -12.06
N ASN A 129 -14.54 2.06 -12.57
CA ASN A 129 -14.17 2.05 -13.99
C ASN A 129 -13.22 0.87 -14.32
N ASN A 130 -12.78 0.76 -15.57
CA ASN A 130 -11.90 -0.32 -16.02
C ASN A 130 -10.54 -0.40 -15.31
N ASN A 131 -10.12 0.65 -14.62
CA ASN A 131 -8.87 0.69 -13.86
C ASN A 131 -9.10 0.48 -12.35
N GLY A 132 -10.33 0.19 -11.92
CA GLY A 132 -10.66 0.01 -10.50
C GLY A 132 -10.84 1.31 -9.72
N VAL A 133 -11.02 2.45 -10.40
CA VAL A 133 -11.24 3.75 -9.73
C VAL A 133 -12.74 3.99 -9.53
N VAL A 134 -13.14 4.33 -8.31
CA VAL A 134 -14.49 4.79 -8.00
C VAL A 134 -14.67 6.21 -8.54
N ALA A 135 -15.60 6.34 -9.49
CA ALA A 135 -15.69 7.55 -10.30
C ALA A 135 -16.50 8.66 -9.64
N ASP A 136 -17.51 8.27 -8.87
CA ASP A 136 -18.48 9.11 -8.14
C ASP A 136 -18.69 8.53 -6.73
N THR A 137 -18.96 9.36 -5.73
CA THR A 137 -19.22 8.89 -4.36
C THR A 137 -20.56 8.17 -4.23
N ASP A 138 -21.48 8.36 -5.18
CA ASP A 138 -22.73 7.59 -5.24
C ASP A 138 -22.50 6.12 -5.66
N ASP A 139 -21.32 5.80 -6.20
CA ASP A 139 -20.91 4.44 -6.58
C ASP A 139 -20.31 3.63 -5.42
N MET A 140 -20.20 4.23 -4.23
CA MET A 140 -19.67 3.60 -3.02
C MET A 140 -20.75 2.80 -2.27
N ASP A 141 -20.43 1.57 -1.87
CA ASP A 141 -21.25 0.69 -1.04
C ASP A 141 -20.43 0.08 0.12
N GLY A 142 -21.08 -0.40 1.16
CA GLY A 142 -20.37 -1.07 2.27
C GLY A 142 -19.41 -0.17 3.06
N THR A 143 -18.24 -0.71 3.39
CA THR A 143 -17.26 -0.12 4.30
C THR A 143 -16.08 0.48 3.55
N GLN A 144 -15.90 1.79 3.71
CA GLN A 144 -14.72 2.51 3.23
C GLN A 144 -13.72 2.77 4.36
N SER A 145 -12.44 2.80 4.00
CA SER A 145 -11.39 3.36 4.85
C SER A 145 -11.66 4.84 5.14
N VAL A 146 -11.46 5.25 6.39
CA VAL A 146 -11.56 6.65 6.82
C VAL A 146 -10.47 7.52 6.17
N LYS A 147 -9.32 6.92 5.90
CA LYS A 147 -8.15 7.52 5.24
C LYS A 147 -7.47 6.47 4.38
N VAL A 148 -7.53 6.61 3.06
CA VAL A 148 -6.83 5.66 2.17
C VAL A 148 -5.32 5.72 2.40
N VAL A 149 -4.77 6.93 2.52
CA VAL A 149 -3.33 7.16 2.77
C VAL A 149 -3.15 8.04 4.01
N THR A 150 -2.22 7.65 4.87
CA THR A 150 -1.83 8.42 6.06
C THR A 150 -0.33 8.74 6.03
N LEU A 151 -0.03 10.00 6.29
CA LEU A 151 1.31 10.55 6.46
C LEU A 151 1.35 11.24 7.81
N GLU A 152 2.22 10.78 8.70
CA GLU A 152 2.39 11.32 10.05
C GLU A 152 3.87 11.61 10.27
N ASP A 153 4.20 12.87 10.59
CA ASP A 153 5.57 13.32 10.89
C ASP A 153 6.61 13.04 9.77
N VAL A 154 6.17 12.99 8.50
CA VAL A 154 7.05 12.69 7.35
C VAL A 154 7.79 13.94 6.80
N GLY A 155 9.04 13.77 6.41
CA GLY A 155 9.93 14.79 5.85
C GLY A 155 9.76 15.07 4.36
N ASP A 156 10.58 15.98 3.83
CA ASP A 156 10.58 16.40 2.41
C ASP A 156 11.28 15.42 1.46
N ASP A 157 11.93 14.40 2.01
CA ASP A 157 12.45 13.22 1.33
C ASP A 157 11.39 12.12 1.10
N THR A 158 10.22 12.24 1.74
CA THR A 158 9.07 11.36 1.49
C THR A 158 8.36 11.78 0.19
N LEU A 159 8.08 10.80 -0.68
CA LEU A 159 7.45 11.05 -1.99
C LEU A 159 6.32 10.04 -2.23
N ILE A 160 5.21 10.52 -2.77
CA ILE A 160 4.16 9.67 -3.36
C ILE A 160 3.97 10.11 -4.82
N ASP A 161 4.23 9.21 -5.76
CA ASP A 161 4.22 9.50 -7.19
C ASP A 161 3.47 8.45 -8.02
N GLY A 162 2.48 8.89 -8.79
CA GLY A 162 1.86 8.08 -9.86
C GLY A 162 0.72 7.17 -9.39
N PHE A 163 -0.06 7.64 -8.41
CA PHE A 163 -1.21 6.90 -7.89
C PHE A 163 -2.53 7.62 -8.16
N THR A 164 -3.59 6.84 -8.34
CA THR A 164 -4.96 7.30 -8.14
C THR A 164 -5.44 6.88 -6.76
N ILE A 165 -5.90 7.82 -5.95
CA ILE A 165 -6.41 7.58 -4.59
C ILE A 165 -7.94 7.73 -4.63
N THR A 166 -8.65 6.70 -4.18
CA THR A 166 -10.11 6.60 -4.31
C THR A 166 -10.76 5.88 -3.15
N ALA A 167 -12.08 5.99 -3.03
CA ALA A 167 -12.91 5.31 -2.03
C ALA A 167 -12.58 5.63 -0.57
N GLY A 168 -11.96 6.77 -0.28
CA GLY A 168 -11.78 7.24 1.09
C GLY A 168 -13.00 7.96 1.63
N TRP A 169 -13.46 7.61 2.84
CA TRP A 169 -14.61 8.23 3.50
C TRP A 169 -14.28 8.79 4.88
N GLY A 170 -13.81 10.04 4.94
CA GLY A 170 -13.51 10.66 6.24
C GLY A 170 -13.59 12.16 6.26
N GLY A 171 -14.11 12.73 7.36
CA GLY A 171 -14.44 14.15 7.48
C GLY A 171 -13.32 15.13 7.14
N ASN A 172 -12.05 14.81 7.37
CA ASN A 172 -10.92 15.65 6.99
C ASN A 172 -10.11 15.01 5.86
N GLY A 173 -10.64 15.02 4.64
CA GLY A 173 -9.99 14.44 3.45
C GLY A 173 -9.89 12.90 3.49
N GLY A 174 -10.91 12.19 3.02
CA GLY A 174 -10.92 10.71 3.00
C GLY A 174 -9.80 10.08 2.17
N GLY A 175 -9.32 10.74 1.12
CA GLY A 175 -8.26 10.19 0.27
C GLY A 175 -6.89 10.15 0.94
N LEU A 176 -6.43 11.26 1.51
CA LEU A 176 -5.11 11.35 2.12
C LEU A 176 -5.12 12.30 3.31
N SER A 177 -4.57 11.84 4.43
CA SER A 177 -4.25 12.68 5.60
C SER A 177 -2.75 12.94 5.63
N ASN A 178 -2.37 14.21 5.80
CA ASN A 178 -1.00 14.60 6.11
C ASN A 178 -0.99 15.37 7.43
N ASP A 179 -0.52 14.71 8.49
CA ASP A 179 -0.38 15.30 9.82
C ASP A 179 1.09 15.61 10.10
N ASN A 180 1.38 16.91 10.29
CA ASN A 180 2.71 17.43 10.55
C ASN A 180 3.82 17.05 9.54
N GLY A 181 3.48 16.61 8.33
CA GLY A 181 4.45 16.24 7.30
C GLY A 181 4.69 17.27 6.20
N THR A 182 5.84 17.17 5.54
CA THR A 182 6.23 17.96 4.35
C THR A 182 6.53 17.10 3.10
N PRO A 183 5.71 16.09 2.78
CA PRO A 183 6.00 15.16 1.68
C PRO A 183 5.91 15.86 0.33
N THR A 184 6.59 15.29 -0.66
CA THR A 184 6.33 15.61 -2.07
C THR A 184 5.19 14.73 -2.59
N LEU A 185 4.14 15.35 -3.12
CA LEU A 185 3.04 14.65 -3.77
C LEU A 185 3.08 14.96 -5.28
N GLN A 186 3.26 13.94 -6.10
CA GLN A 186 3.48 14.09 -7.54
C GLN A 186 2.59 13.16 -8.36
N ASN A 187 2.10 13.61 -9.51
CA ASN A 187 1.32 12.78 -10.44
C ASN A 187 0.16 12.02 -9.75
N LEU A 188 -0.47 12.63 -8.74
CA LEU A 188 -1.57 12.05 -8.00
C LEU A 188 -2.91 12.47 -8.59
N THR A 189 -3.84 11.51 -8.64
CA THR A 189 -5.25 11.78 -8.91
C THR A 189 -6.08 11.42 -7.69
N PHE A 190 -6.88 12.37 -7.19
CA PHE A 190 -7.89 12.09 -6.16
C PHE A 190 -9.26 12.02 -6.83
N ARG A 191 -9.97 10.89 -6.69
CA ARG A 191 -11.29 10.71 -7.29
C ARG A 191 -12.18 9.85 -6.42
N GLY A 192 -13.47 10.21 -6.32
CA GLY A 192 -14.40 9.47 -5.48
C GLY A 192 -13.87 9.38 -4.06
N ASN A 193 -13.67 10.51 -3.38
CA ASN A 193 -13.30 10.55 -1.97
C ASN A 193 -14.23 11.53 -1.27
N VAL A 194 -14.64 11.21 -0.05
CA VAL A 194 -15.47 12.05 0.80
C VAL A 194 -14.58 12.74 1.84
N GLY A 195 -14.65 14.06 1.89
CA GLY A 195 -14.03 14.92 2.90
C GLY A 195 -14.75 16.27 2.98
N SER A 196 -14.78 16.88 4.17
CA SER A 196 -15.35 18.22 4.43
C SER A 196 -14.31 19.33 4.41
#